data_AF-A0AB39BKD2-F1
#
_entry.id   AF-A0AB39BKD2-F1
#
_cell.length_a   1.000
_cell.length_b   1.000
_cell.length_c   1.000
_cell.angle_alpha   90.00
_cell.angle_beta   90.00
_cell.angle_gamma   90.00
#
_symmetry.space_group_name_H-M   'P 1'
#
loop_
_entity.id
_entity.type
_entity.pdbx_description
1 polymer ?
#
loop_
_entity_poly.entity_id
_entity_poly.type
_entity_poly.pdbx_seq_one_letter_code
_entity_poly.pdbx_strand_id
1 'polypeptide(L)'
;MAMSEYRSGVPDDWYVDPINLGVPGVRQNIGDENPLAWQADSLCAQTDPEAFFPEKGGSTRDAKRICTSCEVKAQCLDYALENDERFGIWGGLSERERRKLRKRAG
;
A
#
# COMPACT_ATOMS: atom_id res chain seq x y z
N MET A 1 43.92 36.40 -13.42
CA MET A 1 43.51 35.30 -12.53
C MET A 1 42.06 35.54 -12.15
N ALA A 2 41.11 34.80 -12.75
CA ALA A 2 39.72 34.82 -12.35
C ALA A 2 39.50 33.63 -11.40
N MET A 3 39.34 33.91 -10.11
CA MET A 3 38.96 32.89 -9.14
C MET A 3 37.45 32.68 -9.24
N SER A 4 37.07 31.43 -9.49
CA SER A 4 35.71 30.93 -9.49
C SER A 4 35.07 31.16 -8.12
N GLU A 5 34.26 32.20 -7.99
CA GLU A 5 33.29 32.30 -6.89
C GLU A 5 32.09 31.43 -7.26
N TYR A 6 32.20 30.12 -7.00
CA TYR A 6 31.05 29.24 -6.87
C TYR A 6 30.33 29.63 -5.57
N ARG A 7 29.57 30.72 -5.63
CA ARG A 7 28.68 31.12 -4.54
C ARG A 7 27.48 30.19 -4.59
N SER A 8 27.46 29.24 -3.67
CA SER A 8 26.33 28.43 -3.25
C SER A 8 25.12 29.34 -2.99
N GLY A 9 24.35 29.60 -4.03
CA GLY A 9 23.20 30.51 -4.02
C GLY A 9 21.98 29.84 -3.42
N VAL A 10 22.11 29.30 -2.22
CA VAL A 10 20.99 28.65 -1.55
C VAL A 10 20.79 29.24 -0.16
N PRO A 11 19.79 30.16 -0.02
CA PRO A 11 19.47 30.88 1.22
C PRO A 11 19.15 29.94 2.39
N ASP A 12 19.51 30.21 3.64
CA ASP A 12 19.28 29.29 4.79
C ASP A 12 17.82 28.81 5.01
N ASP A 13 16.82 29.49 4.42
CA ASP A 13 15.40 29.14 4.41
C ASP A 13 14.97 28.22 3.24
N TRP A 14 15.91 27.84 2.37
CA TRP A 14 15.66 27.05 1.17
C TRP A 14 15.51 25.54 1.40
N TYR A 15 15.28 25.06 2.62
CA TYR A 15 14.99 23.63 2.81
C TYR A 15 13.63 23.31 2.16
N VAL A 16 13.66 23.10 0.85
CA VAL A 16 12.57 22.56 0.08
C VAL A 16 12.49 21.11 0.47
N ASP A 17 11.73 20.88 1.54
CA ASP A 17 11.49 19.55 2.05
C ASP A 17 10.95 18.69 0.89
N PRO A 18 11.68 17.65 0.45
CA PRO A 18 11.22 16.75 -0.61
C PRO A 18 9.82 16.19 -0.32
N ILE A 19 9.48 16.13 0.98
CA ILE A 19 8.19 15.77 1.49
C ILE A 19 7.10 16.80 1.07
N ASN A 20 7.36 18.11 1.17
CA ASN A 20 6.43 19.17 0.73
C ASN A 20 6.38 19.35 -0.79
N LEU A 21 7.45 18.96 -1.50
CA LEU A 21 7.52 19.06 -2.95
C LEU A 21 6.77 17.91 -3.66
N GLY A 22 6.24 16.93 -2.92
CA GLY A 22 5.48 15.81 -3.50
C GLY A 22 6.33 14.89 -4.37
N VAL A 23 7.63 14.72 -4.05
CA VAL A 23 8.54 13.85 -4.80
C VAL A 23 8.04 12.40 -4.73
N PRO A 24 7.86 11.71 -5.86
CA PRO A 24 7.46 10.30 -5.86
C PRO A 24 8.41 9.45 -5.00
N GLY A 25 7.86 8.72 -4.01
CA GLY A 25 8.62 7.82 -3.13
C GLY A 25 9.02 8.40 -1.77
N VAL A 26 8.73 9.68 -1.49
CA VAL A 26 8.96 10.30 -0.18
C VAL A 26 7.60 10.53 0.51
N ARG A 27 7.23 9.66 1.46
CA ARG A 27 5.98 9.81 2.23
C ARG A 27 6.12 10.94 3.26
N GLN A 28 5.17 11.90 3.28
CA GLN A 28 4.95 12.66 4.51
C GLN A 28 4.43 11.67 5.55
N ASN A 29 5.06 11.61 6.71
CA ASN A 29 4.46 11.01 7.89
C ASN A 29 3.41 11.99 8.45
N ILE A 30 2.46 12.40 7.60
CA ILE A 30 1.30 13.26 7.93
C ILE A 30 0.07 12.39 7.70
N GLY A 31 0.00 11.33 8.50
CA GLY A 31 -1.04 10.30 8.41
C GLY A 31 -1.61 9.97 9.78
N ASP A 32 -1.46 10.85 10.76
CA ASP A 32 -1.70 10.54 12.18
C ASP A 32 -3.15 10.70 12.64
N GLU A 33 -4.16 10.50 11.78
CA GLU A 33 -5.57 10.45 12.22
C GLU A 33 -6.47 9.41 11.50
N ASN A 34 -6.09 8.87 10.34
CA ASN A 34 -6.92 7.88 9.63
C ASN A 34 -6.26 6.49 9.57
N PRO A 35 -6.71 5.51 10.37
CA PRO A 35 -6.16 4.15 10.37
C PRO A 35 -6.35 3.40 9.04
N LEU A 36 -7.16 3.92 8.11
CA LEU A 36 -7.40 3.36 6.78
C LEU A 36 -6.64 4.09 5.67
N ALA A 37 -5.77 5.06 5.98
CA ALA A 37 -5.01 5.83 4.98
C ALA A 37 -4.20 4.93 4.02
N TRP A 38 -3.73 3.78 4.50
CA TRP A 38 -3.01 2.79 3.69
C TRP A 38 -3.82 2.26 2.50
N GLN A 39 -5.15 2.31 2.55
CA GLN A 39 -6.00 1.83 1.43
C GLN A 39 -5.80 2.67 0.17
N ALA A 40 -5.41 3.94 0.30
CA ALA A 40 -5.13 4.82 -0.83
C ALA A 40 -3.96 4.31 -1.69
N ASP A 41 -3.02 3.57 -1.09
CA ASP A 41 -1.86 2.99 -1.76
C ASP A 41 -2.09 1.55 -2.22
N SER A 42 -3.33 1.07 -2.18
CA SER A 42 -3.66 -0.29 -2.60
C SER A 42 -3.61 -0.45 -4.12
N LEU A 43 -2.76 -1.36 -4.60
CA LEU A 43 -2.63 -1.64 -6.04
C LEU A 43 -3.93 -2.16 -6.66
N CYS A 44 -4.74 -2.87 -5.88
CA CYS A 44 -6.01 -3.44 -6.36
C CYS A 44 -7.04 -2.38 -6.77
N ALA A 45 -6.99 -1.18 -6.18
CA ALA A 45 -7.88 -0.07 -6.55
C ALA A 45 -7.66 0.43 -7.99
N GLN A 46 -6.53 0.07 -8.61
CA GLN A 46 -6.16 0.42 -9.98
C GLN A 46 -6.46 -0.69 -11.00
N THR A 47 -7.16 -1.74 -10.56
CA THR A 47 -7.44 -2.94 -11.36
C THR A 47 -8.93 -3.28 -11.33
N ASP A 48 -9.35 -4.27 -12.11
CA ASP A 48 -10.74 -4.73 -12.12
C ASP A 48 -11.14 -5.33 -10.75
N PRO A 49 -12.14 -4.75 -10.05
CA PRO A 49 -12.60 -5.25 -8.76
C PRO A 49 -13.20 -6.66 -8.84
N GLU A 50 -13.75 -7.09 -9.98
CA GLU A 50 -14.34 -8.43 -10.11
C GLU A 50 -13.30 -9.55 -9.95
N ALA A 51 -12.03 -9.27 -10.27
CA ALA A 51 -10.94 -10.21 -10.05
C ALA A 51 -10.74 -10.55 -8.57
N PHE A 52 -11.03 -9.59 -7.67
CA PHE A 52 -10.85 -9.73 -6.21
C PHE A 52 -12.07 -10.33 -5.53
N PHE A 53 -13.24 -10.26 -6.17
CA PHE A 53 -14.50 -10.82 -5.69
C PHE A 53 -15.09 -11.81 -6.71
N PRO A 54 -14.39 -12.92 -7.02
CA PRO A 54 -14.85 -13.86 -8.03
C PRO A 54 -16.12 -14.59 -7.58
N GLU A 55 -16.99 -14.90 -8.55
CA GLU A 55 -18.13 -15.79 -8.34
C GLU A 55 -17.68 -17.21 -7.91
N LYS A 56 -18.64 -18.03 -7.45
CA LYS A 56 -18.37 -19.41 -7.02
C LYS A 56 -17.68 -20.19 -8.15
N GLY A 57 -16.42 -20.56 -7.93
CA GLY A 57 -15.61 -21.32 -8.89
C GLY A 57 -14.75 -20.45 -9.82
N GLY A 58 -14.83 -19.13 -9.70
CA GLY A 58 -13.97 -18.20 -10.44
C GLY A 58 -12.49 -18.30 -10.04
N SER A 59 -11.62 -17.85 -10.95
CA SER A 59 -10.17 -17.87 -10.75
C SER A 59 -9.75 -16.81 -9.73
N THR A 60 -8.97 -17.22 -8.73
CA THR A 60 -8.34 -16.30 -7.76
C THR A 60 -6.90 -15.96 -8.14
N ARG A 61 -6.39 -16.52 -9.24
CA ARG A 61 -4.97 -16.48 -9.58
C ARG A 61 -4.49 -15.07 -9.90
N ASP A 62 -5.28 -14.30 -10.62
CA ASP A 62 -4.87 -12.98 -11.09
C ASP A 62 -4.90 -11.95 -9.96
N ALA A 63 -5.95 -11.95 -9.14
CA ALA A 63 -5.98 -11.13 -7.92
C ALA A 63 -4.81 -11.46 -6.96
N LYS A 64 -4.49 -12.74 -6.76
CA LYS A 64 -3.33 -13.14 -5.94
C LYS A 64 -2.00 -12.63 -6.50
N ARG A 65 -1.84 -12.61 -7.82
CA ARG A 65 -0.66 -12.07 -8.49
C ARG A 65 -0.53 -10.57 -8.20
N ILE A 66 -1.62 -9.82 -8.40
CA ILE A 66 -1.66 -8.37 -8.13
C ILE A 66 -1.38 -8.08 -6.66
N CYS A 67 -1.99 -8.82 -5.73
CA CYS A 67 -1.73 -8.65 -4.30
C CYS A 67 -0.26 -8.90 -3.94
N THR A 68 0.47 -9.73 -4.66
CA THR A 68 1.87 -10.05 -4.34
C THR A 68 2.82 -8.89 -4.62
N SER A 69 2.49 -8.03 -5.57
CA SER A 69 3.22 -6.79 -5.87
C SER A 69 2.70 -5.56 -5.11
N CYS A 70 1.70 -5.73 -4.23
CA CYS A 70 1.10 -4.63 -3.48
C CYS A 70 1.92 -4.30 -2.22
N GLU A 71 2.32 -3.04 -2.04
CA GLU A 71 3.12 -2.59 -0.89
C GLU A 71 2.36 -2.71 0.43
N VAL A 72 1.05 -2.43 0.43
CA VAL A 72 0.18 -2.45 1.61
C VAL A 72 -0.41 -3.84 1.90
N LYS A 73 0.16 -4.90 1.32
CA LYS A 73 -0.35 -6.28 1.45
C LYS A 73 -0.47 -6.75 2.91
N ALA A 74 0.51 -6.42 3.75
CA ALA A 74 0.52 -6.83 5.16
C ALA A 74 -0.63 -6.17 5.94
N GLN A 75 -0.73 -4.84 5.87
CA GLN A 75 -1.81 -4.05 6.48
C GLN A 75 -3.20 -4.51 6.00
N CYS A 76 -3.33 -4.81 4.70
CA CYS A 76 -4.55 -5.34 4.11
C CYS A 76 -4.93 -6.72 4.69
N LEU A 77 -3.95 -7.59 4.93
CA LEU A 77 -4.22 -8.90 5.54
C LEU A 77 -4.65 -8.75 6.99
N ASP A 78 -3.95 -7.92 7.76
CA ASP A 78 -4.24 -7.70 9.18
C ASP A 78 -5.67 -7.14 9.33
N TYR A 79 -6.00 -6.11 8.55
CA TYR A 79 -7.35 -5.55 8.49
C TYR A 79 -8.41 -6.63 8.21
N ALA A 80 -8.18 -7.50 7.22
CA ALA A 80 -9.14 -8.55 6.87
C ALA A 80 -9.28 -9.63 7.97
N LEU A 81 -8.24 -9.86 8.77
CA LEU A 81 -8.29 -10.80 9.89
C LEU A 81 -9.02 -10.19 11.10
N GLU A 82 -8.76 -8.92 11.40
CA GLU A 82 -9.38 -8.17 12.49
C GLU A 82 -10.88 -7.94 12.27
N ASN A 83 -11.28 -7.65 11.03
CA ASN A 83 -12.67 -7.36 10.66
C ASN A 83 -13.46 -8.61 10.22
N ASP A 84 -12.87 -9.80 10.30
CA ASP A 84 -13.45 -11.07 9.84
C ASP A 84 -14.01 -10.99 8.41
N GLU A 85 -13.25 -10.37 7.49
CA GLU A 85 -13.69 -10.21 6.11
C GLU A 85 -13.94 -11.57 5.45
N ARG A 86 -15.18 -11.81 5.02
CA ARG A 86 -15.66 -13.15 4.61
C ARG A 86 -15.58 -13.41 3.11
N PHE A 87 -15.47 -12.36 2.31
CA PHE A 87 -15.50 -12.48 0.85
C PHE A 87 -14.23 -11.92 0.23
N GLY A 88 -13.96 -12.36 -0.99
CA GLY A 88 -12.87 -11.86 -1.80
C GLY A 88 -11.45 -12.19 -1.34
N ILE A 89 -10.49 -11.63 -2.07
CA ILE A 89 -9.05 -11.77 -1.88
C ILE A 89 -8.51 -10.58 -1.11
N TRP A 90 -7.93 -10.84 0.06
CA TRP A 90 -7.34 -9.83 0.94
C TRP A 90 -5.93 -10.23 1.30
N GLY A 91 -4.96 -9.31 1.21
CA GLY A 91 -3.56 -9.60 1.50
C GLY A 91 -2.96 -10.74 0.66
N GLY A 92 -3.54 -11.02 -0.52
CA GLY A 92 -3.16 -12.16 -1.36
C GLY A 92 -3.69 -13.52 -0.91
N LEU A 93 -4.61 -13.56 0.05
CA LEU A 93 -5.24 -14.78 0.55
C LEU A 93 -6.74 -14.78 0.27
N SER A 94 -7.27 -15.93 -0.14
CA SER A 94 -8.71 -16.19 -0.17
C SER A 94 -9.28 -16.37 1.23
N GLU A 95 -10.60 -16.22 1.38
CA GLU A 95 -11.33 -16.53 2.63
C GLU A 95 -10.89 -17.89 3.23
N ARG A 96 -10.86 -18.93 2.39
CA ARG A 96 -10.49 -20.28 2.82
C ARG A 96 -9.05 -20.36 3.34
N GLU A 97 -8.13 -19.57 2.77
CA GLU A 97 -6.75 -19.49 3.23
C GLU A 97 -6.63 -18.69 4.52
N ARG A 98 -7.32 -17.54 4.64
CA ARG A 98 -7.38 -16.76 5.89
C ARG A 98 -7.95 -17.57 7.05
N ARG A 99 -9.01 -18.35 6.79
CA ARG A 99 -9.59 -19.27 7.79
C ARG A 99 -8.59 -20.34 8.24
N LYS A 100 -7.77 -20.88 7.33
CA LYS A 100 -6.70 -21.83 7.68
C LYS A 100 -5.59 -21.15 8.47
N LEU A 101 -5.24 -19.91 8.13
CA LEU A 101 -4.23 -19.12 8.83
C LEU A 101 -4.64 -18.88 10.29
N ARG A 102 -5.88 -18.42 10.53
CA ARG A 102 -6.44 -18.22 11.88
C ARG A 102 -6.39 -19.49 12.73
N LYS A 103 -6.70 -20.64 12.14
CA LYS A 103 -6.66 -21.95 12.82
C LYS A 103 -5.25 -22.42 13.20
N ARG A 104 -4.20 -21.87 12.60
CA ARG A 104 -2.81 -22.22 12.90
C ARG A 104 -2.17 -21.28 13.92
N ALA A 105 -2.72 -20.07 14.04
CA ALA A 105 -2.21 -19.03 14.93
C ALA A 105 -2.81 -19.09 16.35
N GLY A 106 -3.91 -19.85 16.54
CA GLY A 106 -4.45 -20.22 17.85
C GLY A 106 -4.15 -21.67 18.18
#